data_AF-A0A9P0B060-F1
#
_entry.id   AF-A0A9P0B060-F1
#
_cell.length_a   1.000
_cell.length_b   1.000
_cell.length_c   1.000
_cell.angle_alpha   90.00
_cell.angle_beta   90.00
_cell.angle_gamma   90.00
#
_symmetry.space_group_name_H-M   'P 1'
#
loop_
_entity.id
_entity.type
_entity.pdbx_description
1 polymer ?
#
loop_
_entity_poly.entity_id
_entity_poly.type
_entity_poly.pdbx_seq_one_letter_code
_entity_poly.pdbx_strand_id
1 'polypeptide(L)'
;MVKSQFKLPLIEVRPECAAVIRNLPVDEPPLAPPSDSPYFMDNASPDKYLKSGFTGHVPFGYASFGKSNEAMTNSVLCDFTANYRKSLSTEWSPVTTSRPDPPLLISPTEIYHRQLGQLPNYGGHIPGAIFRFGKTYGNDSRDAKRWLRGDFST
;
A
#
# COMPACT_ATOMS: atom_id res chain seq x y z
N MET A 1 46.33 46.58 49.22
CA MET A 1 46.15 45.26 48.58
C MET A 1 46.12 44.21 49.68
N VAL A 2 44.95 43.70 50.06
CA VAL A 2 44.80 42.75 51.17
C VAL A 2 44.93 41.33 50.61
N LYS A 3 45.96 40.58 51.02
CA LYS A 3 46.09 39.16 50.64
C LYS A 3 45.12 38.35 51.50
N SER A 4 44.26 37.58 50.86
CA SER A 4 43.37 36.61 51.53
C SER A 4 44.21 35.59 52.32
N GLN A 5 43.94 35.47 53.61
CA GLN A 5 44.62 34.54 54.55
C GLN A 5 43.81 33.26 54.81
N PHE A 6 42.80 32.94 54.00
CA PHE A 6 42.04 31.71 54.20
C PHE A 6 42.76 30.52 53.58
N LYS A 7 43.32 29.65 54.43
CA LYS A 7 43.82 28.33 54.04
C LYS A 7 42.93 27.27 54.70
N LEU A 8 42.11 26.60 53.91
CA LEU A 8 41.34 25.45 54.38
C LEU A 8 42.32 24.32 54.73
N PRO A 9 42.16 23.63 55.87
CA PRO A 9 42.93 22.42 56.12
C PRO A 9 42.54 21.39 55.06
N LEU A 10 43.53 20.92 54.29
CA LEU A 10 43.36 19.76 53.42
C LEU A 10 43.16 18.55 54.34
N ILE A 11 41.92 18.08 54.41
CA ILE A 11 41.58 16.84 55.10
C ILE A 11 42.09 15.71 54.21
N GLU A 12 43.05 14.92 54.70
CA GLU A 12 43.48 13.71 54.01
C GLU A 12 42.27 12.79 53.86
N VAL A 13 41.93 12.51 52.60
CA VAL A 13 40.95 11.47 52.29
C VAL A 13 41.59 10.16 52.72
N ARG A 14 41.01 9.57 53.77
CA ARG A 14 41.32 8.24 54.30
C ARG A 14 41.69 7.27 53.17
N PRO A 15 42.92 6.73 53.16
CA PRO A 15 43.43 5.94 52.02
C PRO A 15 42.62 4.67 51.76
N GLU A 16 41.90 4.16 52.77
CA GLU A 16 40.96 3.04 52.62
C GLU A 16 39.75 3.35 51.73
N CYS A 17 39.45 4.63 51.50
CA CYS A 17 38.33 5.08 50.65
C CYS A 17 38.78 5.52 49.25
N ALA A 18 40.09 5.63 48.98
CA ALA A 18 40.61 6.03 47.67
C ALA A 18 40.31 5.00 46.57
N ALA A 19 40.09 3.73 46.95
CA ALA A 19 39.80 2.63 46.04
C ALA A 19 38.30 2.32 45.88
N VAL A 20 37.40 3.02 46.62
CA VAL A 20 35.96 2.83 46.46
C VAL A 20 35.50 3.66 45.26
N ILE A 21 35.81 3.15 44.06
CA ILE A 21 35.28 3.65 42.80
C ILE A 21 33.78 3.36 42.82
N ARG A 22 32.97 4.36 43.19
CA ARG A 22 31.49 4.23 43.27
C ARG A 22 30.84 3.86 41.92
N ASN A 23 31.58 4.02 40.82
CA ASN A 23 31.15 3.75 39.47
C ASN A 23 32.14 2.79 38.79
N LEU A 24 32.39 1.62 39.36
CA LEU A 24 33.04 0.57 38.59
C LEU A 24 32.06 0.18 37.47
N PRO A 25 32.41 0.32 36.17
CA PRO A 25 31.58 -0.24 35.12
C PRO A 25 31.50 -1.74 35.35
N VAL A 26 30.34 -2.20 35.80
CA VAL A 26 30.04 -3.62 35.89
C VAL A 26 29.75 -4.06 34.46
N ASP A 27 30.57 -4.93 33.90
CA ASP A 27 30.24 -5.64 32.67
C ASP A 27 29.11 -6.61 33.00
N GLU A 28 27.87 -6.11 32.93
CA GLU A 28 26.70 -6.98 33.00
C GLU A 28 26.73 -7.93 31.81
N PRO A 29 26.56 -9.24 32.02
CA PRO A 29 26.49 -10.18 30.92
C PRO A 29 25.33 -9.77 29.99
N PRO A 30 25.51 -9.83 28.67
CA PRO A 30 24.45 -9.47 27.74
C PRO A 30 23.23 -10.35 28.02
N LEU A 31 22.11 -9.72 28.31
CA LEU A 31 20.84 -10.42 28.45
C LEU A 31 20.58 -11.17 27.15
N ALA A 32 20.21 -12.45 27.26
CA ALA A 32 19.76 -13.20 26.11
C ALA A 32 18.59 -12.42 25.46
N PRO A 33 18.57 -12.27 24.11
CA PRO A 33 17.44 -11.65 23.47
C PRO A 33 16.18 -12.44 23.86
N PRO A 34 15.08 -11.76 24.22
CA PRO A 34 13.84 -12.44 24.53
C PRO A 34 13.47 -13.36 23.36
N SER A 35 13.12 -14.61 23.68
CA SER A 35 12.92 -15.69 22.70
C SER A 35 11.84 -15.35 21.66
N ASP A 36 10.81 -14.63 22.08
CA ASP A 36 9.63 -14.39 21.27
C ASP A 36 9.44 -12.90 21.05
N SER A 37 9.50 -12.50 19.79
CA SER A 37 9.16 -11.14 19.38
C SER A 37 7.63 -10.97 19.36
N PRO A 38 7.07 -9.84 19.81
CA PRO A 38 5.62 -9.60 19.78
C PRO A 38 4.98 -9.76 18.39
N TYR A 39 5.78 -9.66 17.32
CA TYR A 39 5.32 -9.91 15.95
C TYR A 39 4.90 -11.37 15.70
N PHE A 40 5.54 -12.34 16.37
CA PHE A 40 5.34 -13.77 16.12
C PHE A 40 4.61 -14.49 17.27
N MET A 41 4.32 -13.79 18.37
CA MET A 41 3.50 -14.31 19.46
C MET A 41 2.07 -14.62 19.01
N ASP A 42 1.41 -15.53 19.73
CA ASP A 42 -0.01 -15.83 19.52
C ASP A 42 -0.93 -14.69 19.97
N ASN A 43 -2.09 -14.58 19.31
CA ASN A 43 -3.08 -13.52 19.59
C ASN A 43 -3.68 -13.61 21.00
N ALA A 44 -3.67 -14.80 21.60
CA ALA A 44 -4.15 -15.02 22.95
C ALA A 44 -3.15 -14.60 24.03
N SER A 45 -1.89 -14.35 23.66
CA SER A 45 -0.84 -13.99 24.61
C SER A 45 -1.04 -12.56 25.13
N PRO A 46 -1.12 -12.35 26.46
CA PRO A 46 -1.29 -11.00 27.02
C PRO A 46 -0.08 -10.11 26.77
N ASP A 47 1.11 -10.70 26.57
CA ASP A 47 2.36 -9.98 26.31
C ASP A 47 2.57 -9.57 24.84
N LYS A 48 1.57 -9.80 23.98
CA LYS A 48 1.62 -9.40 22.57
C LYS A 48 1.34 -7.91 22.41
N TYR A 49 2.29 -7.08 22.82
CA TYR A 49 2.26 -5.64 22.63
C TYR A 49 3.69 -5.10 22.55
N LEU A 50 3.86 -3.92 21.98
CA LEU A 50 5.16 -3.27 21.94
C LEU A 50 5.33 -2.43 23.19
N LYS A 51 6.52 -2.47 23.80
CA LYS A 51 6.80 -1.67 25.00
C LYS A 51 6.76 -0.18 24.68
N SER A 52 6.33 0.63 25.65
CA SER A 52 6.37 2.08 25.54
C SER A 52 7.78 2.56 25.21
N GLY A 53 7.91 3.50 24.28
CA GLY A 53 9.20 3.98 23.77
C GLY A 53 9.78 3.15 22.62
N PHE A 54 9.07 2.13 22.13
CA PHE A 54 9.47 1.43 20.91
C PHE A 54 9.52 2.39 19.71
N THR A 55 10.67 2.44 19.05
CA THR A 55 10.95 3.36 17.92
C THR A 55 10.92 2.67 16.56
N GLY A 56 10.69 1.35 16.53
CA GLY A 56 10.63 0.57 15.30
C GLY A 56 9.29 0.68 14.58
N HIS A 57 9.17 -0.04 13.47
CA HIS A 57 7.96 -0.04 12.66
C HIS A 57 6.81 -0.80 13.35
N VAL A 58 5.62 -0.20 13.40
CA VAL A 58 4.39 -0.84 13.91
C VAL A 58 3.44 -1.12 12.74
N PRO A 59 3.18 -2.39 12.37
CA PRO A 59 2.30 -2.73 11.26
C PRO A 59 0.88 -2.28 11.58
N PHE A 60 0.15 -1.77 10.58
CA PHE A 60 -1.21 -1.23 10.73
C PHE A 60 -1.40 -0.12 11.80
N GLY A 61 -0.30 0.42 12.35
CA GLY A 61 -0.34 1.41 13.43
C GLY A 61 -1.08 2.69 13.07
N TYR A 62 -1.03 3.10 11.80
CA TYR A 62 -1.67 4.33 11.32
C TYR A 62 -3.21 4.32 11.48
N ALA A 63 -3.83 3.14 11.44
CA ALA A 63 -5.29 3.00 11.50
C ALA A 63 -5.82 2.96 12.93
N SER A 64 -4.96 2.69 13.91
CA SER A 64 -5.33 2.55 15.32
C SER A 64 -4.89 3.78 16.12
N PHE A 65 -5.80 4.72 16.32
CA PHE A 65 -5.61 5.91 17.14
C PHE A 65 -6.56 5.93 18.35
N GLY A 66 -6.26 6.77 19.35
CA GLY A 66 -7.14 6.97 20.52
C GLY A 66 -7.11 5.88 21.58
N LYS A 67 -6.16 4.93 21.51
CA LYS A 67 -5.95 3.87 22.50
C LYS A 67 -4.63 4.08 23.26
N SER A 68 -4.50 3.46 24.43
CA SER A 68 -3.20 3.37 25.12
C SER A 68 -2.19 2.57 24.29
N ASN A 69 -0.89 2.75 24.55
CA ASN A 69 0.18 2.09 23.78
C ASN A 69 0.02 0.56 23.73
N GLU A 70 -0.24 -0.08 24.87
CA GLU A 70 -0.44 -1.54 24.96
C GLU A 70 -1.67 -2.00 24.17
N ALA A 71 -2.83 -1.35 24.39
CA ALA A 71 -4.07 -1.72 23.71
C ALA A 71 -4.01 -1.47 22.19
N MET A 72 -3.36 -0.38 21.78
CA MET A 72 -3.14 -0.05 20.37
C MET A 72 -2.24 -1.11 19.71
N THR A 73 -1.05 -1.33 20.26
CA THR A 73 -0.05 -2.21 19.67
C THR A 73 -0.48 -3.67 19.70
N ASN A 74 -1.20 -4.11 20.73
CA ASN A 74 -1.82 -5.43 20.75
C ASN A 74 -2.83 -5.62 19.61
N SER A 75 -3.75 -4.65 19.42
CA SER A 75 -4.77 -4.78 18.37
C SER A 75 -4.16 -4.86 16.97
N VAL A 76 -3.17 -4.00 16.66
CA VAL A 76 -2.56 -3.97 15.33
C VAL A 76 -1.65 -5.17 15.07
N LEU A 77 -0.97 -5.67 16.10
CA LEU A 77 -0.18 -6.91 15.99
C LEU A 77 -1.09 -8.12 15.78
N CYS A 78 -2.25 -8.19 16.46
CA CYS A 78 -3.24 -9.23 16.24
C CYS A 78 -3.75 -9.23 14.79
N ASP A 79 -4.13 -8.06 14.28
CA ASP A 79 -4.56 -7.86 12.89
C ASP A 79 -3.47 -8.27 11.90
N PHE A 80 -2.22 -7.90 12.19
CA PHE A 80 -1.07 -8.29 11.37
C PHE A 80 -0.92 -9.81 11.27
N THR A 81 -0.91 -10.52 12.40
CA THR A 81 -0.85 -11.99 12.39
C THR A 81 -2.05 -12.65 11.73
N ALA A 82 -3.26 -12.10 11.90
CA ALA A 82 -4.46 -12.65 11.26
C ALA A 82 -4.39 -12.51 9.73
N ASN A 83 -4.00 -11.34 9.25
CA ASN A 83 -3.79 -11.08 7.82
C ASN A 83 -2.65 -11.94 7.26
N TYR A 84 -1.54 -12.04 7.97
CA TYR A 84 -0.40 -12.87 7.57
C TYR A 84 -0.80 -14.34 7.42
N ARG A 85 -1.52 -14.90 8.42
CA ARG A 85 -2.02 -16.28 8.38
C ARG A 85 -3.03 -16.51 7.24
N LYS A 86 -3.91 -15.54 6.99
CA LYS A 86 -4.86 -15.59 5.87
C LYS A 86 -4.14 -15.57 4.51
N SER A 87 -3.11 -14.74 4.36
CA SER A 87 -2.32 -14.70 3.13
C SER A 87 -1.60 -16.04 2.90
N LEU A 88 -0.97 -16.61 3.93
CA LEU A 88 -0.35 -17.94 3.85
C LEU A 88 -1.36 -19.04 3.47
N SER A 89 -2.57 -19.03 4.04
CA SER A 89 -3.59 -20.02 3.69
C SER A 89 -4.10 -19.87 2.25
N THR A 90 -3.98 -18.68 1.67
CA THR A 90 -4.46 -18.37 0.32
C THR A 90 -3.35 -18.52 -0.74
N GLU A 91 -2.09 -18.67 -0.34
CA GLU A 91 -0.93 -18.74 -1.26
C GLU A 91 -1.05 -19.87 -2.29
N TRP A 92 -1.62 -21.00 -1.89
CA TRP A 92 -1.87 -22.15 -2.76
C TRP A 92 -3.29 -22.24 -3.32
N SER A 93 -4.16 -21.28 -2.96
CA SER A 93 -5.52 -21.26 -3.48
C SER A 93 -5.52 -20.60 -4.86
N PRO A 94 -6.01 -21.27 -5.91
CA PRO A 94 -6.19 -20.60 -7.20
C PRO A 94 -7.08 -19.37 -7.01
N VAL A 95 -6.64 -18.23 -7.54
CA VAL A 95 -7.41 -16.99 -7.50
C VAL A 95 -8.64 -17.18 -8.37
N THR A 96 -9.80 -17.39 -7.76
CA THR A 96 -11.09 -17.45 -8.47
C THR A 96 -11.47 -16.04 -8.91
N THR A 97 -10.96 -15.60 -10.07
CA THR A 97 -11.48 -14.38 -10.71
C THR A 97 -12.86 -14.69 -11.29
N SER A 98 -13.91 -14.47 -10.51
CA SER A 98 -15.27 -14.38 -11.05
C SER A 98 -15.35 -13.12 -11.89
N ARG A 99 -14.98 -13.24 -13.18
CA ARG A 99 -15.29 -12.22 -14.16
C ARG A 99 -16.67 -12.57 -14.71
N PRO A 100 -17.68 -11.69 -14.59
CA PRO A 100 -18.89 -11.90 -15.35
C PRO A 100 -18.48 -11.98 -16.82
N ASP A 101 -18.96 -12.99 -17.53
CA ASP A 101 -18.72 -13.08 -18.97
C ASP A 101 -19.15 -11.77 -19.61
N PRO A 102 -18.31 -11.15 -20.45
CA PRO A 102 -18.74 -9.97 -21.19
C PRO A 102 -20.01 -10.36 -21.95
N PRO A 103 -21.04 -9.48 -22.00
CA PRO A 103 -22.23 -9.77 -22.76
C PRO A 103 -21.80 -10.16 -24.18
N LEU A 104 -22.23 -11.33 -24.64
CA LEU A 104 -21.98 -11.76 -26.01
C LEU A 104 -22.54 -10.67 -26.93
N LEU A 105 -21.66 -9.89 -27.56
CA LEU A 105 -22.06 -8.92 -28.55
C LEU A 105 -22.44 -9.72 -29.80
N ILE A 106 -23.70 -10.15 -29.86
CA ILE A 106 -24.24 -11.02 -30.92
C ILE A 106 -24.19 -10.32 -32.28
N SER A 107 -24.11 -8.98 -32.30
CA SER A 107 -23.87 -8.22 -33.52
C SER A 107 -22.37 -7.97 -33.73
N PRO A 108 -21.81 -8.32 -34.90
CA PRO A 108 -20.50 -7.81 -35.27
C PRO A 108 -20.56 -6.28 -35.26
N THR A 109 -19.51 -5.64 -34.76
CA THR A 109 -19.39 -4.18 -34.79
C THR A 109 -19.30 -3.72 -36.25
N GLU A 110 -20.44 -3.40 -36.85
CA GLU A 110 -20.48 -2.91 -38.23
C GLU A 110 -19.94 -1.48 -38.27
N ILE A 111 -18.78 -1.30 -38.91
CA ILE A 111 -18.18 0.03 -39.12
C ILE A 111 -19.14 0.94 -39.90
N TYR A 112 -19.81 0.41 -40.93
CA TYR A 112 -20.79 1.16 -41.73
C TYR A 112 -22.20 0.67 -41.39
N HIS A 113 -22.94 1.46 -40.63
CA HIS A 113 -24.31 1.13 -40.26
C HIS A 113 -25.28 1.39 -41.42
N ARG A 114 -26.33 0.56 -41.57
CA ARG A 114 -27.32 0.71 -42.64
C ARG A 114 -28.21 1.95 -42.47
N GLN A 115 -28.58 2.24 -41.22
CA GLN A 115 -29.54 3.29 -40.89
C GLN A 115 -28.86 4.59 -40.42
N LEU A 116 -27.64 4.50 -39.91
CA LEU A 116 -26.93 5.62 -39.31
C LEU A 116 -25.75 6.01 -40.21
N GLY A 117 -25.56 7.32 -40.36
CA GLY A 117 -24.37 7.87 -41.02
C GLY A 117 -23.16 7.80 -40.10
N GLN A 118 -21.97 7.94 -40.69
CA GLN A 118 -20.75 8.12 -39.92
C GLN A 118 -20.70 9.47 -39.21
N LEU A 119 -20.04 9.48 -38.06
CA LEU A 119 -19.75 10.69 -37.30
C LEU A 119 -18.87 11.64 -38.12
N PRO A 120 -19.16 12.96 -38.13
CA PRO A 120 -18.25 13.95 -38.65
C PRO A 120 -16.85 13.75 -38.04
N ASN A 121 -15.79 13.87 -38.85
CA ASN A 121 -14.40 13.57 -38.50
C ASN A 121 -14.03 12.09 -38.38
N TYR A 122 -14.88 11.15 -38.82
CA TYR A 122 -14.44 9.78 -39.03
C TYR A 122 -13.32 9.75 -40.09
N GLY A 123 -12.09 9.44 -39.63
CA GLY A 123 -10.88 9.45 -40.45
C GLY A 123 -10.62 8.16 -41.23
N GLY A 124 -11.49 7.17 -41.11
CA GLY A 124 -11.38 5.91 -41.84
C GLY A 124 -11.93 6.00 -43.27
N HIS A 125 -11.72 4.95 -44.04
CA HIS A 125 -12.24 4.83 -45.40
C HIS A 125 -13.78 4.86 -45.43
N ILE A 126 -14.37 5.44 -46.47
CA ILE A 126 -15.82 5.35 -46.77
C ILE A 126 -15.95 4.92 -48.25
N PRO A 127 -16.48 3.71 -48.52
CA PRO A 127 -16.65 3.24 -49.89
C PRO A 127 -17.54 4.17 -50.72
N GLY A 128 -17.08 4.52 -51.93
CA GLY A 128 -17.83 5.37 -52.86
C GLY A 128 -17.87 6.87 -52.54
N ALA A 129 -17.29 7.32 -51.41
CA ALA A 129 -17.32 8.73 -51.02
C ALA A 129 -16.69 9.65 -52.06
N ILE A 130 -15.65 9.20 -52.76
CA ILE A 130 -14.97 9.98 -53.80
C ILE A 130 -15.84 10.28 -55.03
N PHE A 131 -16.91 9.51 -55.24
CA PHE A 131 -17.81 9.66 -56.39
C PHE A 131 -19.12 10.35 -56.02
N ARG A 132 -19.27 10.80 -54.77
CA ARG A 132 -20.51 11.36 -54.24
C ARG A 132 -20.27 12.79 -53.76
N PHE A 133 -21.21 13.66 -54.07
CA PHE A 133 -21.17 15.07 -53.70
C PHE A 133 -22.59 15.63 -53.52
N GLY A 134 -22.70 16.80 -52.88
CA GLY A 134 -23.98 17.50 -52.71
C GLY A 134 -24.87 17.02 -51.56
N LYS A 135 -24.37 16.14 -50.67
CA LYS A 135 -25.06 15.68 -49.46
C LYS A 135 -24.24 16.01 -48.21
N THR A 136 -24.90 16.06 -47.05
CA THR A 136 -24.21 16.16 -45.76
C THR A 136 -23.43 14.88 -45.47
N TYR A 137 -22.31 15.00 -44.74
CA TYR A 137 -21.40 13.87 -44.47
C TYR A 137 -22.11 12.64 -43.89
N GLY A 138 -23.01 12.83 -42.93
CA GLY A 138 -23.78 11.73 -42.34
C GLY A 138 -24.72 11.06 -43.34
N ASN A 139 -25.43 11.84 -44.17
CA ASN A 139 -26.31 11.28 -45.20
C ASN A 139 -25.50 10.64 -46.35
N ASP A 140 -24.26 11.09 -46.55
CA ASP A 140 -23.38 10.55 -47.57
C ASP A 140 -22.77 9.19 -47.17
N SER A 141 -22.38 9.08 -45.91
CA SER A 141 -21.73 7.90 -45.32
C SER A 141 -22.71 6.83 -44.82
N ARG A 142 -24.02 7.14 -44.78
CA ARG A 142 -25.09 6.18 -44.47
C ARG A 142 -25.09 5.01 -45.45
N ASP A 143 -25.01 3.79 -44.93
CA ASP A 143 -24.87 2.55 -45.70
C ASP A 143 -23.80 2.61 -46.81
N ALA A 144 -22.58 3.02 -46.47
CA ALA A 144 -21.47 3.04 -47.43
C ALA A 144 -21.19 1.66 -48.06
N LYS A 145 -21.56 0.56 -47.39
CA LYS A 145 -21.46 -0.81 -47.95
C LYS A 145 -22.30 -1.01 -49.22
N ARG A 146 -23.31 -0.17 -49.48
CA ARG A 146 -24.11 -0.20 -50.72
C ARG A 146 -23.23 -0.19 -51.97
N TRP A 147 -22.12 0.56 -51.93
CA TRP A 147 -21.13 0.61 -53.01
C TRP A 147 -20.34 -0.68 -53.19
N LEU A 148 -20.08 -1.44 -52.13
CA LEU A 148 -19.40 -2.73 -52.21
C LEU A 148 -20.32 -3.84 -52.73
N ARG A 149 -21.63 -3.70 -52.51
CA ARG A 149 -22.64 -4.66 -52.98
C ARG A 149 -23.07 -4.44 -54.43
N GLY A 150 -22.81 -3.25 -54.99
CA GLY A 150 -23.24 -2.87 -56.33
C GLY A 150 -24.69 -2.37 -56.42
N ASP A 151 -25.31 -2.06 -55.28
CA ASP A 151 -26.71 -1.65 -55.20
C ASP A 151 -26.86 -0.15 -55.52
N PHE A 152 -26.68 0.30 -56.76
CA PHE A 152 -26.58 1.75 -57.06
C PHE A 152 -27.91 2.51 -57.24
N SER A 153 -29.07 1.88 -57.00
CA SER A 153 -30.36 2.59 -57.10
C SER A 153 -30.46 3.75 -56.11
N THR A 154 -31.37 4.70 -56.30
CA THR A 154 -31.63 5.75 -55.31
C THR A 154 -32.56 5.23 -54.23
#